data_AF-A0A8K9Y879-F1
#
_entry.id   AF-A0A8K9Y879-F1
#
_cell.length_a   1.000
_cell.length_b   1.000
_cell.length_c   1.000
_cell.angle_alpha   90.00
_cell.angle_beta   90.00
_cell.angle_gamma   90.00
#
_symmetry.space_group_name_H-M   'P 1'
#
loop_
_entity.id
_entity.type
_entity.pdbx_description
1 polymer ?
#
loop_
_entity_poly.entity_id
_entity_poly.type
_entity_poly.pdbx_seq_one_letter_code
_entity_poly.pdbx_strand_id
1 'polypeptide(L)'
;AVDLIMAHFGTSRDPVEKIRLGNSSRSPTIGGIVLEHLCPTIQNILQDGLRDHKLDLIIGHRRNHAWNVVEASTQTAPPAAK
;
A
#
# COMPACT_ATOMS: atom_id res chain seq x y z
N ALA A 1 7.62 -2.90 11.06
CA ALA A 1 6.57 -1.95 10.62
C ALA A 1 5.23 -2.21 11.30
N VAL A 2 4.68 -3.43 11.20
CA VAL A 2 3.40 -3.79 11.84
C VAL A 2 3.43 -3.63 13.36
N ASP A 3 4.54 -3.98 14.02
CA ASP A 3 4.67 -3.81 15.48
C ASP A 3 4.55 -2.36 15.94
N LEU A 4 5.03 -1.41 15.13
CA LEU A 4 4.90 0.03 15.41
C LEU A 4 3.44 0.48 15.32
N ILE A 5 2.70 -0.05 14.33
CA ILE A 5 1.26 0.19 14.20
C ILE A 5 0.52 -0.42 15.41
N MET A 6 0.84 -1.65 15.78
CA MET A 6 0.24 -2.31 16.94
C MET A 6 0.51 -1.55 18.23
N ALA A 7 1.75 -1.08 18.43
CA ALA A 7 2.12 -0.26 19.58
C ALA A 7 1.33 1.05 19.63
N HIS A 8 1.18 1.73 18.49
CA HIS A 8 0.38 2.97 18.37
C HIS A 8 -1.07 2.76 18.79
N PHE A 9 -1.74 1.74 18.25
CA PHE A 9 -3.12 1.41 18.62
C PHE A 9 -3.25 0.79 20.02
N GLY A 10 -2.17 0.25 20.57
CA GLY A 10 -2.08 -0.34 21.91
C GLY A 10 -2.15 0.68 23.04
N THR A 11 -1.99 1.98 22.73
CA THR A 11 -2.08 3.09 23.71
C THR A 11 -3.47 3.26 24.33
N SER A 12 -4.51 2.70 23.71
CA SER A 12 -5.88 2.71 24.24
C SER A 12 -6.60 1.39 24.04
N ARG A 13 -7.47 1.04 25.01
CA ARG A 13 -8.40 -0.09 24.94
C ARG A 13 -9.80 0.33 24.48
N ASP A 14 -10.10 1.62 24.47
CA ASP A 14 -11.40 2.14 24.04
C ASP A 14 -11.51 2.13 22.50
N PRO A 15 -12.57 1.52 21.92
CA PRO A 15 -12.80 1.51 20.48
C PRO A 15 -12.90 2.90 19.84
N VAL A 16 -13.52 3.87 20.52
CA VAL A 16 -13.69 5.23 19.97
C VAL A 16 -12.33 5.92 19.86
N GLU A 17 -11.49 5.80 20.89
CA GLU A 17 -10.12 6.28 20.83
C GLU A 17 -9.27 5.57 19.76
N LYS A 18 -9.47 4.26 19.52
CA LYS A 18 -8.79 3.56 18.41
C LYS A 18 -9.17 4.13 17.04
N ILE A 19 -10.43 4.51 16.83
CA ILE A 19 -10.86 5.19 15.59
C ILE A 19 -10.12 6.54 15.45
N ARG A 20 -9.99 7.30 16.53
CA ARG A 20 -9.24 8.58 16.53
C ARG A 20 -7.75 8.37 16.23
N LEU A 21 -7.13 7.35 16.84
CA LEU A 21 -5.72 6.99 16.62
C LEU A 21 -5.45 6.51 15.19
N GLY A 22 -6.43 5.90 14.52
CA GLY A 22 -6.32 5.50 13.12
C GLY A 22 -6.60 6.61 12.11
N ASN A 23 -7.14 7.75 12.54
CA ASN A 23 -7.42 8.88 11.67
C ASN A 23 -6.18 9.77 11.56
N SER A 24 -5.49 9.77 10.42
CA SER A 24 -4.24 10.52 10.22
C SER A 24 -4.39 12.04 10.37
N SER A 25 -5.56 12.61 10.09
CA SER A 25 -5.83 14.03 10.34
C SER A 25 -5.93 14.37 11.82
N ARG A 26 -6.33 13.41 12.67
CA ARG A 26 -6.42 13.57 14.14
C ARG A 26 -5.20 13.03 14.90
N SER A 27 -4.48 12.11 14.29
CA SER A 27 -3.27 11.48 14.83
C SER A 27 -2.23 11.36 13.71
N PRO A 28 -1.44 12.41 13.44
CA PRO A 28 -0.49 12.40 12.33
C PRO A 28 0.57 11.29 12.46
N THR A 29 0.82 10.81 13.68
CA THR A 29 1.72 9.69 13.99
C THR A 29 1.40 8.44 13.18
N ILE A 30 0.12 8.07 13.01
CA ILE A 30 -0.22 6.87 12.21
C ILE A 30 0.17 7.05 10.74
N GLY A 31 0.03 8.27 10.21
CA GLY A 31 0.46 8.60 8.85
C GLY A 31 1.97 8.46 8.69
N GLY A 32 2.74 8.99 9.65
CA GLY A 32 4.20 8.82 9.68
C GLY A 32 4.62 7.35 9.72
N ILE A 33 4.05 6.56 10.64
CA ILE A 33 4.36 5.12 10.74
C ILE A 33 4.09 4.40 9.42
N VAL A 34 2.97 4.69 8.76
CA VAL A 34 2.63 4.07 7.49
C VAL A 34 3.58 4.51 6.38
N LEU A 35 3.79 5.80 6.19
CA LEU A 35 4.59 6.33 5.08
C LEU A 35 6.08 6.01 5.22
N GLU A 36 6.62 6.00 6.45
CA GLU A 36 8.06 5.82 6.69
C GLU A 36 8.46 4.35 6.89
N HIS A 37 7.53 3.49 7.34
CA HIS A 37 7.85 2.09 7.64
C HIS A 37 7.04 1.10 6.81
N LEU A 38 5.71 1.23 6.78
CA LEU A 38 4.89 0.24 6.10
C LEU A 38 5.01 0.33 4.58
N CYS A 39 4.89 1.53 4.02
CA CYS A 39 4.94 1.76 2.57
C CYS A 39 6.27 1.26 1.95
N PRO A 40 7.46 1.61 2.47
CA PRO A 40 8.72 1.07 1.94
C PRO A 40 8.82 -0.45 2.08
N THR A 41 8.30 -1.01 3.16
CA THR A 41 8.31 -2.48 3.36
C THR A 41 7.49 -3.17 2.27
N ILE A 42 6.26 -2.71 2.01
CA ILE A 42 5.41 -3.28 0.95
C ILE A 42 6.00 -2.99 -0.44
N GLN A 43 6.55 -1.81 -0.66
CA GLN A 43 7.22 -1.47 -1.91
C GLN A 43 8.38 -2.41 -2.21
N ASN A 44 9.21 -2.72 -1.21
CA ASN A 44 10.32 -3.66 -1.35
C ASN A 44 9.82 -5.07 -1.72
N ILE A 45 8.71 -5.51 -1.13
CA ILE A 45 8.08 -6.80 -1.48
C ILE A 45 7.59 -6.79 -2.94
N LEU A 46 6.96 -5.69 -3.39
CA LEU A 46 6.49 -5.57 -4.77
C LEU A 46 7.63 -5.46 -5.80
N GLN A 47 8.80 -4.99 -5.37
CA GLN A 47 9.99 -4.85 -6.19
C GLN A 47 10.86 -6.11 -6.19
N ASP A 48 10.74 -6.96 -5.18
CA ASP A 48 11.50 -8.21 -5.10
C ASP A 48 11.15 -9.14 -6.27
N GLY A 49 12.15 -9.45 -7.09
CA GLY A 49 11.98 -10.23 -8.32
C GLY A 49 11.21 -9.52 -9.45
N LEU A 50 10.88 -8.23 -9.31
CA LEU A 50 10.23 -7.45 -10.36
C LEU A 50 11.22 -7.19 -11.49
N ARG A 51 10.91 -7.68 -12.69
CA ARG A 51 11.72 -7.38 -13.89
C ARG A 51 11.80 -5.87 -14.08
N ASP A 52 12.99 -5.31 -14.28
CA ASP A 52 13.19 -3.86 -14.43
C ASP A 52 12.35 -3.22 -15.55
N HIS A 53 12.07 -4.01 -16.60
CA HIS A 53 11.33 -3.56 -17.76
C HIS A 53 10.33 -4.61 -18.24
N LYS A 54 9.22 -4.12 -18.80
CA LYS A 54 8.16 -4.90 -19.42
C LYS A 54 8.01 -4.45 -20.88
N LEU A 55 7.71 -5.41 -21.76
CA LEU A 55 7.29 -5.12 -23.12
C LEU A 55 5.77 -4.86 -23.14
N ASP A 56 5.41 -3.65 -23.54
CA ASP A 56 4.04 -3.20 -23.79
C ASP A 56 3.80 -3.22 -25.31
N LEU A 57 2.64 -3.73 -25.75
CA LEU A 57 2.33 -3.85 -27.18
C LEU A 57 2.15 -2.50 -27.89
N ILE A 58 1.74 -1.47 -27.16
CA ILE A 58 1.46 -0.13 -27.70
C ILE A 58 2.66 0.79 -27.45
N ILE A 59 3.19 0.76 -26.23
CA ILE A 59 4.23 1.69 -25.77
C ILE A 59 5.65 1.13 -26.02
N GLY A 60 5.79 -0.17 -26.25
CA GLY A 60 7.08 -0.84 -26.39
C GLY A 60 7.76 -1.10 -25.05
N HIS A 61 9.08 -0.96 -24.99
CA HIS A 61 9.86 -1.26 -23.78
C HIS A 61 9.71 -0.14 -22.74
N ARG A 62 9.18 -0.46 -21.56
CA ARG A 62 8.97 0.50 -20.47
C ARG A 62 9.45 -0.04 -19.14
N ARG A 63 9.87 0.85 -18.23
CA ARG A 63 10.19 0.47 -16.86
C ARG A 63 8.95 -0.11 -16.18
N ASN A 64 9.20 -1.14 -15.39
CA ASN A 64 8.18 -1.84 -14.64
C ASN A 64 8.31 -1.45 -13.17
N HIS A 65 7.40 -0.62 -12.70
CA HIS A 65 7.37 -0.14 -11.32
C HIS A 65 6.36 -0.94 -10.49
N ALA A 66 6.50 -0.89 -9.16
CA ALA A 66 5.53 -1.49 -8.25
C ALA A 66 4.08 -1.04 -8.53
N TRP A 67 3.90 0.20 -9.01
CA TRP A 67 2.59 0.71 -9.45
C TRP A 67 1.98 -0.08 -10.62
N ASN A 68 2.80 -0.60 -11.54
CA ASN A 68 2.31 -1.43 -12.64
C ASN A 68 1.76 -2.77 -12.16
N VAL A 69 2.29 -3.30 -11.06
CA VAL A 69 1.73 -4.50 -10.40
C VAL A 69 0.36 -4.17 -9.80
N VAL A 70 0.23 -3.02 -9.12
CA VAL A 70 -1.05 -2.55 -8.59
C VAL A 70 -2.07 -2.43 -9.73
N GLU A 71 -1.76 -1.68 -10.78
CA GLU A 71 -2.62 -1.51 -11.96
C GLU A 71 -3.04 -2.84 -12.59
N ALA A 72 -2.13 -3.81 -12.72
CA ALA A 72 -2.44 -5.11 -13.30
C ALA A 72 -3.37 -5.93 -12.38
N SER A 73 -3.19 -5.85 -11.07
CA SER A 73 -3.94 -6.63 -10.08
C SER A 73 -5.33 -6.07 -9.76
N THR A 74 -5.56 -4.77 -9.99
CA THR A 74 -6.82 -4.09 -9.65
C THR A 74 -7.70 -3.80 -10.87
N GLN A 75 -7.37 -4.34 -12.05
CA GLN A 75 -8.26 -4.25 -13.21
C GLN A 75 -9.57 -4.96 -12.89
N THR A 76 -10.67 -4.20 -12.89
CA THR A 76 -12.02 -4.74 -12.72
C THR A 76 -12.32 -5.66 -13.89
N ALA A 77 -12.76 -6.89 -13.60
CA ALA A 77 -13.31 -7.76 -14.63
C ALA A 77 -14.46 -7.01 -15.34
N PRO A 78 -14.60 -7.16 -16.67
CA PRO A 78 -15.74 -6.59 -17.38
C PRO A 78 -17.04 -7.09 -16.73
N PRO A 79 -18.07 -6.23 -16.60
CA PRO A 79 -19.38 -6.72 -16.18
C PRO A 79 -19.79 -7.84 -17.12
N ALA A 80 -20.17 -8.99 -16.56
CA ALA A 80 -20.62 -10.14 -17.35
C ALA A 80 -21.71 -9.65 -18.32
N ALA A 81 -21.45 -9.78 -19.63
CA ALA A 81 -22.43 -9.49 -20.66
C ALA A 81 -23.63 -10.41 -20.40
N LYS A 82 -24.74 -9.81 -20.01
CA LYS A 82 -26.03 -10.48 -19.80
C LYS A 82 -26.75 -10.62 -21.13
#